data_AF-A0A941GA86-F1
#
_entry.id   AF-A0A941GA86-F1
#
_cell.length_a   1.000
_cell.length_b   1.000
_cell.length_c   1.000
_cell.angle_alpha   90.00
_cell.angle_beta   90.00
_cell.angle_gamma   90.00
#
_symmetry.space_group_name_H-M   'P 1'
#
loop_
_entity.id
_entity.type
_entity.pdbx_description
1 polymer ?
#
loop_
_entity_poly.entity_id
_entity_poly.type
_entity_poly.pdbx_seq_one_letter_code
_entity_poly.pdbx_strand_id
1 'polypeptide(L)'
;HGPQRQVRGRAGADAVLLPKVENPAQLDALARALDAAGAPADLPLWAMCETPLGFLRLDAIAGHPRLAALVVGTSDLVKDLHARHTPGREETLLARSLAVMAARAHGLAALDGVHLDLADDAGLALACEQGRDQGFDGKTLIHPRQIAAANSAYAPSDEEIATARKRLQAWRDAQAGGHGVAVVDGSLVENLHAREAERVLALAAAIAAA
;
A
#
# COMPACT_ATOMS: atom_id res chain seq x y z
N HIS A 1 -9.41 -43.97 -14.27
CA HIS A 1 -10.32 -42.88 -13.89
C HIS A 1 -10.63 -42.95 -12.41
N GLY A 2 -9.77 -42.35 -11.57
CA GLY A 2 -9.98 -42.25 -10.12
C GLY A 2 -10.66 -40.93 -9.77
N PRO A 3 -11.53 -40.89 -8.75
CA PRO A 3 -12.28 -39.69 -8.40
C PRO A 3 -11.32 -38.59 -7.90
N GLN A 4 -11.38 -37.42 -8.55
CA GLN A 4 -10.74 -36.21 -8.06
C GLN A 4 -11.36 -35.85 -6.70
N ARG A 5 -10.63 -36.11 -5.61
CA ARG A 5 -10.95 -35.53 -4.31
C ARG A 5 -10.72 -34.02 -4.42
N GLN A 6 -11.80 -33.26 -4.67
CA GLN A 6 -11.78 -31.83 -4.39
C GLN A 6 -11.60 -31.65 -2.88
N VAL A 7 -10.39 -31.27 -2.47
CA VAL A 7 -10.13 -30.78 -1.13
C VAL A 7 -10.78 -29.39 -1.03
N ARG A 8 -12.05 -29.34 -0.62
CA ARG A 8 -12.71 -28.10 -0.20
C ARG A 8 -12.29 -27.79 1.23
N GLY A 9 -11.05 -27.36 1.40
CA GLY A 9 -10.61 -26.69 2.62
C GLY A 9 -10.89 -25.20 2.46
N ARG A 10 -11.70 -24.62 3.34
CA ARG A 10 -11.75 -23.16 3.49
C ARG A 10 -10.39 -22.72 4.01
N ALA A 11 -9.50 -22.29 3.12
CA ALA A 11 -8.33 -21.54 3.56
C ALA A 11 -8.88 -20.28 4.23
N GLY A 12 -8.64 -20.13 5.54
CA GLY A 12 -9.03 -18.93 6.31
C GLY A 12 -8.17 -17.73 5.95
N ALA A 13 -7.97 -17.48 4.66
CA ALA A 13 -7.19 -16.38 4.13
C ALA A 13 -8.01 -15.09 4.22
N ASP A 14 -7.37 -14.01 4.63
CA ASP A 14 -7.99 -12.68 4.72
C ASP A 14 -7.94 -11.91 3.39
N ALA A 15 -7.11 -12.37 2.43
CA ALA A 15 -7.03 -11.81 1.08
C ALA A 15 -6.39 -12.82 0.11
N VAL A 16 -6.55 -12.58 -1.20
CA VAL A 16 -5.87 -13.35 -2.26
C VAL A 16 -5.10 -12.41 -3.19
N LEU A 17 -3.79 -12.61 -3.30
CA LEU A 17 -2.91 -11.85 -4.17
C LEU A 17 -2.76 -12.52 -5.54
N LEU A 18 -3.10 -11.80 -6.61
CA LEU A 18 -2.90 -12.23 -7.99
C LEU A 18 -1.61 -11.63 -8.56
N PRO A 19 -0.62 -12.44 -8.99
CA PRO A 19 0.56 -11.94 -9.67
C PRO A 19 0.25 -11.48 -11.12
N LYS A 20 1.14 -10.67 -11.70
CA LYS A 20 1.13 -10.26 -13.12
C LYS A 20 -0.24 -9.79 -13.63
N VAL A 21 -0.89 -8.88 -12.89
CA VAL A 21 -2.18 -8.32 -13.32
C VAL A 21 -1.96 -7.26 -14.39
N GLU A 22 -2.56 -7.46 -15.55
CA GLU A 22 -2.44 -6.62 -16.75
C GLU A 22 -3.78 -6.09 -17.27
N ASN A 23 -4.91 -6.57 -16.72
CA ASN A 23 -6.24 -6.06 -17.02
C ASN A 23 -7.27 -6.47 -15.95
N PRO A 24 -8.42 -5.78 -15.86
CA PRO A 24 -9.48 -6.09 -14.88
C PRO A 24 -10.10 -7.48 -15.05
N ALA A 25 -10.14 -8.02 -16.28
CA ALA A 25 -10.78 -9.32 -16.53
C ALA A 25 -10.04 -10.49 -15.85
N GLN A 26 -8.74 -10.34 -15.56
CA GLN A 26 -7.99 -11.30 -14.74
C GLN A 26 -8.50 -11.32 -13.29
N LEU A 27 -8.82 -10.15 -12.71
CA LEU A 27 -9.42 -10.04 -11.38
C LEU A 27 -10.85 -10.58 -11.36
N ASP A 28 -11.64 -10.30 -12.40
CA ASP A 28 -12.98 -10.88 -12.53
C ASP A 28 -12.95 -12.41 -12.61
N ALA A 29 -11.98 -12.96 -13.35
CA ALA A 29 -11.80 -14.40 -13.48
C ALA A 29 -11.41 -15.04 -12.13
N LEU A 30 -10.53 -14.39 -11.37
CA LEU A 30 -10.18 -14.81 -10.03
C LEU A 30 -11.38 -14.76 -9.09
N ALA A 31 -12.14 -13.66 -9.09
CA ALA A 31 -13.34 -13.51 -8.27
C ALA A 31 -14.36 -14.63 -8.54
N ARG A 32 -14.66 -14.91 -9.82
CA ARG A 32 -15.55 -16.01 -10.21
C ARG A 32 -15.04 -17.38 -9.76
N ALA A 33 -13.73 -17.62 -9.83
CA ALA A 33 -13.14 -18.87 -9.40
C ALA A 33 -13.25 -19.05 -7.87
N LEU A 34 -13.01 -17.98 -7.11
CA LEU A 34 -13.18 -17.97 -5.64
C LEU A 34 -14.64 -18.20 -5.25
N ASP A 35 -15.58 -17.54 -5.92
CA ASP A 35 -17.02 -17.72 -5.69
C ASP A 35 -17.44 -19.18 -5.97
N ALA A 36 -16.98 -19.77 -7.08
CA ALA A 36 -17.25 -21.16 -7.42
C ALA A 36 -16.63 -22.16 -6.42
N ALA A 37 -15.51 -21.80 -5.80
CA ALA A 37 -14.87 -22.56 -4.73
C ALA A 37 -15.57 -22.41 -3.37
N GLY A 38 -16.52 -21.47 -3.24
CA GLY A 38 -17.25 -21.20 -2.00
C GLY A 38 -16.49 -20.32 -1.01
N ALA A 39 -15.58 -19.48 -1.50
CA ALA A 39 -14.95 -18.42 -0.71
C ALA A 39 -16.00 -17.33 -0.34
N PRO A 40 -15.73 -16.52 0.70
CA PRO A 40 -16.56 -15.36 0.99
C PRO A 40 -16.65 -14.41 -0.21
N ALA A 41 -17.85 -13.91 -0.50
CA ALA A 41 -18.09 -13.02 -1.65
C ALA A 41 -17.39 -11.65 -1.50
N ASP A 42 -17.02 -11.30 -0.28
CA ASP A 42 -16.29 -10.09 0.09
C ASP A 42 -14.79 -10.34 0.32
N LEU A 43 -14.28 -11.55 0.06
CA LEU A 43 -12.84 -11.86 0.21
C LEU A 43 -12.01 -10.88 -0.65
N PRO A 44 -11.18 -10.02 -0.02
CA PRO A 44 -10.39 -9.02 -0.72
C PRO A 44 -9.42 -9.61 -1.73
N LEU A 45 -9.31 -8.95 -2.87
CA LEU A 45 -8.28 -9.23 -3.87
C LEU A 45 -7.14 -8.23 -3.74
N TRP A 46 -5.92 -8.69 -3.87
CA TRP A 46 -4.74 -7.86 -4.05
C TRP A 46 -4.19 -8.10 -5.45
N ALA A 47 -3.68 -7.05 -6.09
CA ALA A 47 -3.08 -7.15 -7.42
C ALA A 47 -1.59 -6.86 -7.34
N MET A 48 -0.76 -7.78 -7.81
CA MET A 48 0.65 -7.50 -8.04
C MET A 48 0.83 -6.84 -9.40
N CYS A 49 1.24 -5.58 -9.38
CA CYS A 49 1.57 -4.77 -10.54
C CYS A 49 3.08 -4.89 -10.77
N GLU A 50 3.44 -5.69 -11.77
CA GLU A 50 4.85 -6.09 -11.97
C GLU A 50 5.24 -6.24 -13.44
N THR A 51 4.38 -5.81 -14.37
CA THR A 51 4.69 -5.78 -15.81
C THR A 51 4.43 -4.38 -16.39
N PRO A 52 5.14 -3.97 -17.45
CA PRO A 52 4.90 -2.68 -18.10
C PRO A 52 3.44 -2.49 -18.53
N LEU A 53 2.80 -3.55 -19.06
CA LEU A 53 1.41 -3.47 -19.50
C LEU A 53 0.44 -3.27 -18.33
N GLY A 54 0.70 -3.90 -17.18
CA GLY A 54 -0.06 -3.66 -15.95
C GLY A 54 0.01 -2.20 -15.50
N PHE A 55 1.20 -1.60 -15.49
CA PHE A 55 1.36 -0.19 -15.13
C PHE A 55 0.67 0.77 -16.12
N LEU A 56 0.70 0.48 -17.42
CA LEU A 56 0.01 1.29 -18.43
C LEU A 56 -1.53 1.22 -18.33
N ARG A 57 -2.07 0.22 -17.63
CA ARG A 57 -3.52 -0.01 -17.45
C ARG A 57 -3.97 0.12 -16.00
N LEU A 58 -3.12 0.70 -15.15
CA LEU A 58 -3.24 0.56 -13.71
C LEU A 58 -4.52 1.17 -13.13
N ASP A 59 -4.99 2.28 -13.69
CA ASP A 59 -6.26 2.91 -13.29
C ASP A 59 -7.46 1.97 -13.48
N ALA A 60 -7.54 1.32 -14.64
CA ALA A 60 -8.61 0.37 -14.92
C ALA A 60 -8.55 -0.86 -13.98
N ILE A 61 -7.34 -1.35 -13.70
CA ILE A 61 -7.12 -2.46 -12.75
C ILE A 61 -7.54 -2.03 -11.34
N ALA A 62 -7.14 -0.84 -10.91
CA ALA A 62 -7.41 -0.29 -9.59
C ALA A 62 -8.91 -0.10 -9.31
N GLY A 63 -9.73 0.17 -10.35
CA GLY A 63 -11.17 0.34 -10.24
C GLY A 63 -11.99 -0.95 -9.99
N HIS A 64 -11.36 -2.12 -9.86
CA HIS A 64 -12.09 -3.37 -9.62
C HIS A 64 -12.72 -3.40 -8.21
N PRO A 65 -14.02 -3.75 -8.06
CA PRO A 65 -14.78 -3.53 -6.82
C PRO A 65 -14.35 -4.37 -5.61
N ARG A 66 -13.68 -5.53 -5.82
CA ARG A 66 -13.13 -6.34 -4.72
C ARG A 66 -11.64 -6.09 -4.46
N LEU A 67 -11.02 -5.17 -5.20
CA LEU A 67 -9.60 -4.90 -5.02
C LEU A 67 -9.40 -4.06 -3.75
N ALA A 68 -8.44 -4.45 -2.92
CA ALA A 68 -8.13 -3.77 -1.67
C ALA A 68 -6.68 -3.27 -1.59
N ALA A 69 -5.77 -3.86 -2.39
CA ALA A 69 -4.37 -3.44 -2.40
C ALA A 69 -3.70 -3.59 -3.77
N LEU A 70 -2.80 -2.66 -4.06
CA LEU A 70 -1.81 -2.76 -5.13
C LEU A 70 -0.45 -3.11 -4.52
N VAL A 71 0.21 -4.11 -5.08
CA VAL A 71 1.53 -4.57 -4.68
C VAL A 71 2.50 -4.37 -5.83
N VAL A 72 3.55 -3.58 -5.64
CA VAL A 72 4.51 -3.30 -6.72
C VAL A 72 5.57 -4.41 -6.78
N GLY A 73 5.58 -5.22 -7.84
CA GLY A 73 6.65 -6.18 -8.08
C GLY A 73 7.80 -5.55 -8.86
N THR A 74 8.76 -4.98 -8.16
CA THR A 74 9.89 -4.25 -8.78
C THR A 74 10.84 -5.15 -9.56
N SER A 75 11.10 -6.37 -9.10
CA SER A 75 12.06 -7.28 -9.76
C SER A 75 11.63 -7.70 -11.16
N ASP A 76 10.37 -8.14 -11.31
CA ASP A 76 9.83 -8.51 -12.62
C ASP A 76 9.69 -7.28 -13.53
N LEU A 77 9.31 -6.12 -12.98
CA LEU A 77 9.24 -4.89 -13.74
C LEU A 77 10.61 -4.48 -14.29
N VAL A 78 11.67 -4.46 -13.46
CA VAL A 78 13.03 -4.10 -13.89
C VAL A 78 13.51 -5.04 -14.99
N LYS A 79 13.26 -6.34 -14.83
CA LYS A 79 13.57 -7.35 -15.85
C LYS A 79 12.85 -7.07 -17.17
N ASP A 80 11.54 -6.84 -17.14
CA ASP A 80 10.72 -6.61 -18.34
C ASP A 80 10.99 -5.24 -19.01
N LEU A 81 11.44 -4.25 -18.23
CA LEU A 81 11.93 -2.97 -18.76
C LEU A 81 13.33 -3.05 -19.36
N HIS A 82 14.02 -4.19 -19.20
CA HIS A 82 15.43 -4.37 -19.53
C HIS A 82 16.32 -3.33 -18.81
N ALA A 83 15.89 -2.92 -17.61
CA ALA A 83 16.59 -1.95 -16.78
C ALA A 83 17.60 -2.67 -15.87
N ARG A 84 18.33 -1.88 -15.08
CA ARG A 84 19.22 -2.39 -14.04
C ARG A 84 18.67 -1.96 -12.70
N HIS A 85 18.81 -2.82 -11.70
CA HIS A 85 18.61 -2.40 -10.32
C HIS A 85 19.68 -1.36 -9.96
N THR A 86 19.24 -0.18 -9.52
CA THR A 86 20.13 0.84 -8.96
C THR A 86 19.77 1.08 -7.49
N PRO A 87 20.72 1.56 -6.67
CA PRO A 87 20.41 1.98 -5.30
C PRO A 87 19.37 3.11 -5.22
N GLY A 88 19.33 3.99 -6.24
CA GLY A 88 18.42 5.14 -6.30
C GLY A 88 17.00 4.81 -6.75
N ARG A 89 16.78 3.63 -7.35
CA ARG A 89 15.47 3.11 -7.80
C ARG A 89 14.75 4.02 -8.80
N GLU A 90 15.46 4.89 -9.49
CA GLU A 90 14.90 5.83 -10.47
C GLU A 90 14.24 5.11 -11.64
N GLU A 91 14.74 3.92 -12.00
CA GLU A 91 14.21 3.07 -13.07
C GLU A 91 12.77 2.59 -12.79
N THR A 92 12.35 2.58 -11.52
CA THR A 92 10.98 2.21 -11.12
C THR A 92 10.15 3.40 -10.63
N LEU A 93 10.72 4.61 -10.59
CA LEU A 93 10.08 5.80 -10.01
C LEU A 93 8.70 6.09 -10.61
N LEU A 94 8.60 6.08 -11.94
CA LEU A 94 7.33 6.32 -12.64
C LEU A 94 6.28 5.26 -12.26
N ALA A 95 6.65 3.98 -12.31
CA ALA A 95 5.74 2.87 -12.00
C ALA A 95 5.26 2.93 -10.55
N ARG A 96 6.16 3.17 -9.60
CA ARG A 96 5.85 3.34 -8.18
C ARG A 96 4.92 4.53 -7.93
N SER A 97 5.18 5.67 -8.58
CA SER A 97 4.34 6.87 -8.48
C SER A 97 2.94 6.63 -9.05
N LEU A 98 2.84 5.92 -10.19
CA LEU A 98 1.55 5.52 -10.77
C LEU A 98 0.77 4.61 -9.84
N ALA A 99 1.43 3.68 -9.15
CA ALA A 99 0.78 2.79 -8.18
C ALA A 99 0.21 3.57 -6.99
N VAL A 100 0.95 4.52 -6.42
CA VAL A 100 0.42 5.37 -5.35
C VAL A 100 -0.75 6.19 -5.85
N MET A 101 -0.64 6.86 -7.01
CA MET A 101 -1.74 7.66 -7.56
C MET A 101 -3.01 6.83 -7.78
N ALA A 102 -2.89 5.66 -8.41
CA ALA A 102 -4.02 4.76 -8.63
C ALA A 102 -4.60 4.27 -7.30
N ALA A 103 -3.77 3.87 -6.35
CA ALA A 103 -4.23 3.43 -5.04
C ALA A 103 -5.02 4.53 -4.32
N ARG A 104 -4.51 5.77 -4.29
CA ARG A 104 -5.20 6.89 -3.65
C ARG A 104 -6.49 7.29 -4.37
N ALA A 105 -6.52 7.22 -5.70
CA ALA A 105 -7.72 7.51 -6.49
C ALA A 105 -8.87 6.52 -6.21
N HIS A 106 -8.53 5.26 -5.90
CA HIS A 106 -9.50 4.18 -5.70
C HIS A 106 -9.62 3.73 -4.23
N GLY A 107 -8.99 4.43 -3.29
CA GLY A 107 -9.06 4.11 -1.85
C GLY A 107 -8.40 2.79 -1.47
N LEU A 108 -7.35 2.38 -2.17
CA LEU A 108 -6.63 1.12 -1.97
C LEU A 108 -5.37 1.32 -1.11
N ALA A 109 -4.94 0.24 -0.45
CA ALA A 109 -3.59 0.15 0.10
C ALA A 109 -2.55 0.02 -1.02
N ALA A 110 -1.37 0.61 -0.82
CA ALA A 110 -0.23 0.49 -1.73
C ALA A 110 0.97 -0.11 -0.99
N LEU A 111 1.49 -1.23 -1.49
CA LEU A 111 2.67 -1.89 -0.93
C LEU A 111 3.85 -1.80 -1.91
N ASP A 112 4.97 -1.27 -1.43
CA ASP A 112 6.21 -1.16 -2.19
C ASP A 112 6.85 -2.56 -2.41
N GLY A 113 7.70 -2.65 -3.43
CA GLY A 113 8.36 -3.88 -3.83
C GLY A 113 9.47 -4.32 -2.89
N VAL A 114 10.03 -5.50 -3.13
CA VAL A 114 11.04 -6.10 -2.26
C VAL A 114 12.38 -5.36 -2.31
N HIS A 115 13.17 -5.50 -1.25
CA HIS A 115 14.61 -5.23 -1.29
C HIS A 115 15.35 -6.57 -1.34
N LEU A 116 16.16 -6.78 -2.37
CA LEU A 116 16.70 -8.10 -2.72
C LEU A 116 17.97 -8.47 -1.94
N ASP A 117 18.82 -7.51 -1.59
CA ASP A 117 20.05 -7.78 -0.87
C ASP A 117 19.76 -7.92 0.63
N LEU A 118 19.87 -9.15 1.13
CA LEU A 118 19.58 -9.45 2.54
C LEU A 118 20.67 -8.97 3.51
N ALA A 119 21.84 -8.58 3.00
CA ALA A 119 22.95 -8.06 3.79
C ALA A 119 23.01 -6.53 3.80
N ASP A 120 22.25 -5.85 2.92
CA ASP A 120 22.24 -4.40 2.79
C ASP A 120 21.12 -3.76 3.63
N ASP A 121 21.33 -3.74 4.96
CA ASP A 121 20.39 -3.11 5.89
C ASP A 121 20.22 -1.60 5.62
N ALA A 122 21.27 -0.93 5.12
CA ALA A 122 21.23 0.50 4.79
C ALA A 122 20.39 0.77 3.53
N GLY A 123 20.55 -0.03 2.48
CA GLY A 123 19.73 0.03 1.28
C GLY A 123 18.27 -0.32 1.53
N LEU A 124 17.99 -1.27 2.44
CA LEU A 124 16.62 -1.53 2.90
C LEU A 124 16.01 -0.30 3.57
N ALA A 125 16.73 0.33 4.51
CA ALA A 125 16.25 1.51 5.22
C ALA A 125 15.93 2.66 4.26
N LEU A 126 16.86 2.96 3.34
CA LEU A 126 16.66 3.97 2.30
C LEU A 126 15.46 3.64 1.39
N ALA A 127 15.32 2.38 0.97
CA ALA A 127 14.20 1.97 0.13
C ALA A 127 12.85 2.07 0.84
N CYS A 128 12.80 1.86 2.17
CA CYS A 128 11.61 2.06 2.98
C CYS A 128 11.28 3.54 3.13
N GLU A 129 12.26 4.39 3.43
CA GLU A 129 12.08 5.85 3.52
C GLU A 129 11.55 6.43 2.20
N GLN A 130 12.18 6.08 1.07
CA GLN A 130 11.69 6.47 -0.26
C GLN A 130 10.26 5.97 -0.54
N GLY A 131 9.87 4.81 -0.02
CA GLY A 131 8.51 4.29 -0.18
C GLY A 131 7.51 5.07 0.66
N ARG A 132 7.83 5.32 1.93
CA ARG A 132 7.04 6.14 2.84
C ARG A 132 6.83 7.56 2.27
N ASP A 133 7.91 8.20 1.82
CA ASP A 133 7.87 9.57 1.29
C ASP A 133 7.05 9.69 -0.02
N GLN A 134 7.05 8.63 -0.83
CA GLN A 134 6.18 8.55 -2.01
C GLN A 134 4.71 8.31 -1.65
N GLY A 135 4.41 7.90 -0.42
CA GLY A 135 3.06 7.62 0.06
C GLY A 135 2.65 6.16 -0.05
N PHE A 136 3.58 5.19 -0.01
CA PHE A 136 3.22 3.77 0.20
C PHE A 136 2.81 3.52 1.66
N ASP A 137 1.93 2.53 1.86
CA ASP A 137 1.42 2.12 3.18
C ASP A 137 2.30 1.05 3.84
N GLY A 138 3.21 0.44 3.08
CA GLY A 138 4.11 -0.60 3.55
C GLY A 138 5.02 -1.12 2.45
N LYS A 139 5.70 -2.23 2.73
CA LYS A 139 6.63 -2.88 1.80
C LYS A 139 6.49 -4.39 1.89
N THR A 140 6.57 -5.07 0.75
CA THR A 140 6.69 -6.53 0.70
C THR A 140 8.09 -6.98 1.12
N LEU A 141 8.16 -7.99 1.98
CA LEU A 141 9.41 -8.46 2.59
C LEU A 141 9.68 -9.91 2.20
N ILE A 142 10.95 -10.25 2.02
CA ILE A 142 11.39 -11.59 1.62
C ILE A 142 12.17 -12.31 2.73
N HIS A 143 12.43 -11.63 3.85
CA HIS A 143 13.16 -12.21 4.96
C HIS A 143 12.72 -11.60 6.31
N PRO A 144 12.59 -12.39 7.39
CA PRO A 144 12.15 -11.90 8.71
C PRO A 144 13.00 -10.75 9.28
N ARG A 145 14.29 -10.69 8.95
CA ARG A 145 15.18 -9.57 9.37
C ARG A 145 14.74 -8.21 8.87
N GLN A 146 13.97 -8.16 7.78
CA GLN A 146 13.50 -6.89 7.20
C GLN A 146 12.28 -6.33 7.94
N ILE A 147 11.61 -7.14 8.78
CA ILE A 147 10.35 -6.78 9.44
C ILE A 147 10.53 -5.56 10.36
N ALA A 148 11.55 -5.57 11.22
CA ALA A 148 11.76 -4.49 12.18
C ALA A 148 12.01 -3.14 11.48
N ALA A 149 12.87 -3.14 10.45
CA ALA A 149 13.18 -1.94 9.68
C ALA A 149 11.95 -1.41 8.92
N ALA A 150 11.18 -2.30 8.28
CA ALA A 150 9.96 -1.91 7.56
C ALA A 150 8.89 -1.36 8.51
N ASN A 151 8.61 -2.05 9.62
CA ASN A 151 7.63 -1.58 10.61
C ASN A 151 8.04 -0.21 11.18
N SER A 152 9.32 -0.02 11.51
CA SER A 152 9.80 1.28 11.99
C SER A 152 9.65 2.38 10.95
N ALA A 153 9.86 2.07 9.66
CA ALA A 153 9.83 3.07 8.60
C ALA A 153 8.41 3.46 8.18
N TYR A 154 7.43 2.57 8.29
CA TYR A 154 6.03 2.85 7.88
C TYR A 154 5.09 3.18 9.05
N ALA A 155 5.50 2.95 10.30
CA ALA A 155 4.76 3.43 11.47
C ALA A 155 4.93 4.95 11.65
N PRO A 156 3.89 5.67 12.09
CA PRO A 156 4.06 7.06 12.50
C PRO A 156 4.92 7.13 13.76
N SER A 157 5.87 8.06 13.78
CA SER A 157 6.72 8.34 14.94
C SER A 157 5.95 9.04 16.05
N ASP A 158 6.47 9.00 17.27
CA ASP A 158 5.89 9.71 18.42
C ASP A 158 5.76 11.22 18.17
N GLU A 159 6.71 11.81 17.44
CA GLU A 159 6.69 13.22 17.05
C GLU A 159 5.58 13.52 16.03
N GLU A 160 5.39 12.66 15.02
CA GLU A 160 4.30 12.79 14.05
C GLU A 160 2.95 12.63 14.73
N ILE A 161 2.82 11.68 15.66
CA ILE A 161 1.60 11.48 16.45
C ILE A 161 1.31 12.71 17.32
N ALA A 162 2.31 13.24 18.02
CA ALA A 162 2.15 14.44 18.84
C ALA A 162 1.74 15.66 17.99
N THR A 163 2.38 15.83 16.83
CA THR A 163 2.07 16.89 15.87
C THR A 163 0.65 16.75 15.32
N ALA A 164 0.23 15.54 14.96
CA ALA A 164 -1.12 15.25 14.49
C ALA A 164 -2.17 15.60 15.56
N ARG A 165 -1.96 15.20 16.83
CA ARG A 165 -2.85 15.57 17.94
C ARG A 165 -2.97 17.08 18.10
N LYS A 166 -1.83 17.78 18.08
CA LYS A 166 -1.78 19.24 18.23
C LYS A 166 -2.53 19.97 17.11
N ARG A 167 -2.28 19.57 15.85
CA ARG A 167 -2.95 20.16 14.67
C ARG A 167 -4.45 19.89 14.70
N LEU A 168 -4.86 18.67 15.01
CA LEU A 168 -6.28 18.31 15.06
C LEU A 168 -7.03 19.06 16.17
N GLN A 169 -6.42 19.23 17.34
CA GLN A 169 -7.01 20.02 18.42
C GLN A 169 -7.15 21.49 18.02
N ALA A 170 -6.08 22.10 17.50
CA ALA A 170 -6.10 23.49 17.07
C ALA A 170 -7.15 23.75 15.97
N TRP A 171 -7.31 22.81 15.03
CA TRP A 171 -8.37 22.86 14.02
C TRP A 171 -9.77 22.83 14.62
N ARG A 172 -10.01 21.94 15.59
CA ARG A 172 -11.31 21.82 16.28
C ARG A 172 -11.66 23.09 17.06
N ASP A 173 -10.67 23.67 17.74
CA ASP A 173 -10.84 24.92 18.49
C ASP A 173 -11.16 26.10 17.55
N ALA A 174 -10.46 26.18 16.41
CA ALA A 174 -10.73 27.18 15.39
C ALA A 174 -12.16 27.05 14.82
N GLN A 175 -12.60 25.83 14.48
CA GLN A 175 -13.97 25.60 14.00
C GLN A 175 -15.03 25.95 15.07
N ALA A 176 -14.79 25.62 16.33
CA ALA A 176 -15.70 25.99 17.43
C ALA A 176 -15.80 27.53 17.60
N GLY A 177 -14.73 28.26 17.30
CA GLY A 177 -14.69 29.72 17.25
C GLY A 177 -15.23 30.34 15.95
N GLY A 178 -15.68 29.54 14.98
CA GLY A 178 -16.16 30.02 13.68
C GLY A 178 -15.06 30.42 12.69
N HIS A 179 -13.82 29.96 12.90
CA HIS A 179 -12.69 30.20 12.01
C HIS A 179 -12.44 29.01 11.07
N GLY A 180 -12.07 29.32 9.82
CA GLY A 180 -11.75 28.32 8.79
C GLY A 180 -10.29 27.89 8.73
N VAL A 181 -9.43 28.42 9.62
CA VAL A 181 -7.99 28.15 9.69
C VAL A 181 -7.50 28.23 11.14
N ALA A 182 -6.43 27.49 11.46
CA ALA A 182 -5.66 27.65 12.70
C ALA A 182 -4.16 27.84 12.38
N VAL A 183 -3.37 28.29 13.35
CA VAL A 183 -1.91 28.37 13.23
C VAL A 183 -1.27 27.54 14.32
N VAL A 184 -0.38 26.62 13.92
CA VAL A 184 0.38 25.75 14.82
C VAL A 184 1.85 25.83 14.40
N ASP A 185 2.73 26.24 15.32
CA ASP A 185 4.17 26.35 15.10
C ASP A 185 4.53 27.14 13.84
N GLY A 186 3.83 28.26 13.62
CA GLY A 186 4.01 29.13 12.45
C GLY A 186 3.45 28.57 11.14
N SER A 187 2.82 27.40 11.14
CA SER A 187 2.20 26.78 9.96
C SER A 187 0.67 26.88 10.00
N LEU A 188 0.06 27.12 8.84
CA LEU A 188 -1.39 27.08 8.70
C LEU A 188 -1.92 25.64 8.84
N VAL A 189 -3.04 25.51 9.53
CA VAL A 189 -3.80 24.27 9.68
C VAL A 189 -5.19 24.50 9.15
N GLU A 190 -5.59 23.64 8.22
CA GLU A 190 -6.86 23.69 7.48
C GLU A 190 -7.50 22.31 7.53
N ASN A 191 -8.70 22.16 6.95
CA ASN A 191 -9.39 20.87 6.89
C ASN A 191 -8.51 19.75 6.31
N LEU A 192 -7.70 20.02 5.27
CA LEU A 192 -6.80 19.01 4.69
C LEU A 192 -5.77 18.51 5.72
N HIS A 193 -5.22 19.41 6.53
CA HIS A 193 -4.23 19.09 7.56
C HIS A 193 -4.88 18.32 8.72
N ALA A 194 -6.13 18.64 9.05
CA ALA A 194 -6.90 17.90 10.05
C ALA A 194 -7.20 16.47 9.58
N ARG A 195 -7.62 16.28 8.32
CA ARG A 195 -7.85 14.94 7.76
C ARG A 195 -6.58 14.10 7.73
N GLU A 196 -5.44 14.72 7.40
CA GLU A 196 -4.14 14.03 7.46
C GLU A 196 -3.76 13.66 8.90
N ALA A 197 -3.97 14.56 9.87
CA ALA A 197 -3.76 14.26 11.27
C ALA A 197 -4.66 13.10 11.76
N GLU A 198 -5.94 13.08 11.36
CA GLU A 198 -6.85 11.97 11.66
C GLU A 198 -6.36 10.65 11.08
N ARG A 199 -5.85 10.64 9.84
CA ARG A 199 -5.26 9.46 9.20
C ARG A 199 -4.07 8.92 9.98
N VAL A 200 -3.14 9.79 10.38
CA VAL A 200 -1.96 9.43 11.18
C VAL A 200 -2.37 8.81 12.53
N LEU A 201 -3.33 9.42 13.21
CA LEU A 201 -3.81 8.93 14.51
C LEU A 201 -4.58 7.60 14.39
N ALA A 202 -5.36 7.43 13.33
CA ALA A 202 -6.04 6.17 13.05
C ALA A 202 -5.04 5.04 12.78
N LEU A 203 -3.99 5.30 12.00
CA LEU A 203 -2.92 4.33 11.74
C LEU A 203 -2.19 3.94 13.03
N ALA A 204 -1.81 4.93 13.86
CA ALA A 204 -1.17 4.67 15.14
C ALA A 204 -2.03 3.81 16.07
N ALA A 205 -3.34 4.07 16.13
CA ALA A 205 -4.27 3.28 16.92
C ALA A 205 -4.43 1.84 16.39
N ALA A 206 -4.47 1.66 15.07
CA ALA A 206 -4.54 0.33 14.45
C ALA A 206 -3.29 -0.50 14.75
N ILE A 207 -2.10 0.09 14.68
CA ILE A 207 -0.83 -0.58 15.00
C ILE A 207 -0.78 -0.98 16.49
N ALA A 208 -1.24 -0.10 17.39
CA ALA A 208 -1.25 -0.39 18.83
C ALA A 208 -2.26 -1.50 19.23
N ALA A 209 -3.23 -1.80 18.37
CA ALA A 209 -4.25 -2.83 18.60
C ALA A 209 -3.89 -4.21 18.01
N ALA A 210 -2.82 -4.29 17.19
CA ALA A 210 -2.34 -5.51 16.56
C ALA A 210 -1.44 -6.32 17.51
#